data_AF-A0A2M8P9W1-F1
#
_entry.id   AF-A0A2M8P9W1-F1
#
_cell.length_a   1.000
_cell.length_b   1.000
_cell.length_c   1.000
_cell.angle_alpha   90.00
_cell.angle_beta   90.00
_cell.angle_gamma   90.00
#
_symmetry.space_group_name_H-M   'P 1'
#
loop_
_entity.id
_entity.type
_entity.pdbx_description
1 polymer ?
#
loop_
_entity_poly.entity_id
_entity_poly.type
_entity_poly.pdbx_seq_one_letter_code
_entity_poly.pdbx_strand_id
1 'polypeptide(L)' 'DEAQAIMTGKLGTDGVFYADELQLKCPSKYESALPAQTE' A
#
# COMPACT_ATOMS: atom_id res chain seq x y z
N ASP A 1 5.68 16.30 -2.08
CA ASP A 1 4.61 15.55 -1.39
C ASP A 1 4.97 14.11 -1.14
N GLU A 2 5.30 13.82 0.10
CA GLU A 2 5.48 12.46 0.60
C GLU A 2 4.12 11.86 0.93
N ALA A 3 3.89 10.60 0.54
CA ALA A 3 2.72 9.85 0.96
C ALA A 3 3.12 8.90 2.08
N GLN A 4 2.28 8.80 3.11
CA GLN A 4 2.48 7.86 4.20
C GLN A 4 1.46 6.74 4.12
N ALA A 5 1.93 5.52 4.36
CA ALA A 5 1.12 4.33 4.46
C ALA A 5 1.51 3.53 5.71
N ILE A 6 0.56 2.76 6.21
CA ILE A 6 0.77 1.73 7.22
C ILE A 6 0.69 0.39 6.51
N MET A 7 1.68 -0.47 6.75
CA MET A 7 1.77 -1.80 6.15
C MET A 7 1.69 -2.85 7.26
N THR A 8 0.90 -3.89 7.04
CA THR A 8 0.80 -5.05 7.95
C THR A 8 1.27 -6.29 7.21
N GLY A 9 2.06 -7.12 7.88
CA GLY A 9 2.71 -8.27 7.25
C GLY A 9 3.73 -8.95 8.16
N LYS A 10 4.68 -9.68 7.56
CA LYS A 10 5.70 -10.46 8.27
C LYS A 10 7.10 -10.26 7.68
N LEU A 11 8.10 -10.25 8.55
CA LEU A 11 9.50 -10.29 8.14
C LEU A 11 9.89 -11.75 7.83
N GLY A 12 10.29 -12.01 6.59
CA GLY A 12 10.81 -13.30 6.17
C GLY A 12 12.20 -13.59 6.73
N THR A 13 12.61 -14.85 6.70
CA THR A 13 13.96 -15.28 7.11
C THR A 13 15.06 -14.80 6.17
N ASP A 14 14.67 -14.34 4.98
CA ASP A 14 15.48 -13.65 3.98
C ASP A 14 15.69 -12.15 4.29
N GLY A 15 15.07 -11.64 5.35
CA GLY A 15 15.12 -10.23 5.73
C GLY A 15 14.20 -9.33 4.91
N VAL A 16 13.32 -9.89 4.07
CA VAL A 16 12.32 -9.14 3.30
C VAL A 16 11.02 -9.04 4.09
N PHE A 17 10.45 -7.84 4.19
CA PHE A 17 9.13 -7.66 4.79
C PHE A 17 8.04 -7.88 3.75
N TYR A 18 7.28 -8.95 3.91
CA TYR A 18 6.15 -9.32 3.06
C TYR A 18 4.88 -8.72 3.64
N ALA A 19 4.31 -7.74 2.95
CA ALA A 19 3.08 -7.07 3.38
C ALA A 19 1.84 -7.75 2.79
N ASP A 20 0.88 -8.03 3.66
CA ASP A 20 -0.42 -8.61 3.32
C ASP A 20 -1.51 -7.53 3.19
N GLU A 21 -1.34 -6.39 3.88
CA GLU A 21 -2.28 -5.28 3.88
C GLU A 21 -1.56 -3.93 3.82
N LEU A 22 -2.14 -2.98 3.08
CA LEU A 22 -1.63 -1.62 2.90
C LEU A 22 -2.74 -0.59 3.12
N GLN A 23 -2.62 0.21 4.18
CA GLN A 23 -3.55 1.30 4.49
C GLN A 23 -2.88 2.66 4.25
N LEU A 24 -3.40 3.42 3.29
CA LEU A 24 -2.90 4.75 2.96
C LEU A 24 -3.53 5.79 3.89
N LYS A 25 -2.73 6.69 4.48
CA LYS A 25 -3.23 7.70 5.41
C LYS A 25 -3.96 8.87 4.75
N CYS A 26 -3.68 9.15 3.47
CA CYS A 26 -4.32 10.23 2.71
C CYS A 26 -5.01 9.66 1.47
N PRO A 27 -6.34 9.42 1.49
CA PRO A 27 -7.07 8.80 0.37
C PRO A 27 -7.05 9.62 -0.92
N SER A 28 -6.88 10.94 -0.82
CA SER A 28 -6.98 11.89 -1.95
C SER A 28 -5.90 11.75 -3.04
N LYS A 29 -4.84 10.98 -2.81
CA LYS A 29 -3.77 10.78 -3.82
C LYS A 29 -4.04 9.62 -4.79
N TYR A 30 -5.00 8.74 -4.47
CA TYR A 30 -5.37 7.60 -5.31
C TYR A 30 -6.77 7.69 -5.93
N GLU A 31 -7.59 8.67 -5.51
CA GLU A 31 -8.88 8.93 -6.16
C GLU A 31 -8.71 9.35 -7.64
N SER A 32 -7.54 9.89 -7.99
CA SER A 32 -7.14 10.22 -9.36
C SER A 32 -6.40 9.09 -10.09
N ALA A 33 -6.10 7.97 -9.40
CA ALA A 33 -5.23 6.90 -9.89
C ALA A 33 -5.89 5.51 -9.87
N LEU A 34 -7.23 5.46 -9.89
CA LEU A 34 -7.97 4.27 -10.31
C LEU A 34 -8.22 4.35 -11.83
N PRO A 35 -7.25 4.02 -12.72
CA PRO A 35 -7.63 3.66 -14.07
C PRO A 35 -8.46 2.38 -13.95
N ALA A 36 -9.68 2.42 -14.46
CA ALA A 36 -10.66 1.33 -14.52
C ALA A 36 -10.07 -0.05 -14.18
N GLN A 37 -10.22 -0.49 -12.92
CA GLN A 37 -10.04 -1.90 -12.61
C GLN A 37 -11.09 -2.66 -13.41
N THR A 38 -10.63 -3.28 -14.48
CA THR A 38 -11.40 -4.18 -15.34
C THR A 38 -11.29 -5.56 -14.71
N GLU A 39 -12.25 -5.92 -13.88
CA GLU A 39 -13.24 -7.02 -14.05
C GLU A 39 -14.06 -7.17 -12.75
#